data_AF-A0A925G460-F1
#
_entry.id   AF-A0A925G460-F1
#
_cell.length_a   1.000
_cell.length_b   1.000
_cell.length_c   1.000
_cell.angle_alpha   90.00
_cell.angle_beta   90.00
_cell.angle_gamma   90.00
#
_symmetry.space_group_name_H-M   'P 1'
#
loop_
_entity.id
_entity.type
_entity.pdbx_description
1 polymer ?
#
loop_
_entity_poly.entity_id
_entity_poly.type
_entity_poly.pdbx_seq_one_letter_code
_entity_poly.pdbx_strand_id
1 'polypeptide(L)'
;MSKSIRNIAGATLLLITLSLSTFAAPVVRQGSGANAAGIQALVDQFRADLGGANNGIGGSFINGRREINWDGVPDNFSEPNNIPPNFFNLNSQRGLIFNAIEDATGAALNQFAVSATTASGTAVRFGNLNSTYSTIFQTFSDQRLFIARNTHMLEITFFIPGTKIPATVKGFGLVFADVDSATGGNRSLIRCYGADGLQLSAASAPVLDNGLSFVGISFNAGERIARVVIESGNAALSATNNDVTGGVDVVAMDDFIYGEPRATTSHPSDYDGDGTTDFSVFRPSNGTWFILNSGSNTFNGVQFGSNGEVPVDGDFDGDSRSDIAVFRPSTGQWFILRSSDGQFQATFFGSNGDKPVPGDYDKDGKTDIAVWRP
;
A
#
# COMPACT_ATOMS: atom_id res chain seq x y z
N MET A 1 -27.50 64.01 29.55
CA MET A 1 -27.61 63.32 28.25
C MET A 1 -26.25 62.74 27.89
N SER A 2 -26.11 61.43 28.06
CA SER A 2 -24.91 60.66 27.72
C SER A 2 -24.77 60.53 26.20
N LYS A 3 -23.58 60.78 25.65
CA LYS A 3 -23.22 60.35 24.29
C LYS A 3 -21.89 59.60 24.33
N SER A 4 -22.00 58.33 23.97
CA SER A 4 -21.00 57.27 23.95
C SER A 4 -19.84 57.57 22.99
N ILE A 5 -18.62 57.33 23.49
CA ILE A 5 -17.40 57.11 22.71
C ILE A 5 -17.50 55.69 22.13
N ARG A 6 -17.36 55.54 20.81
CA ARG A 6 -17.24 54.23 20.16
C ARG A 6 -15.77 53.99 19.83
N ASN A 7 -15.15 53.05 20.55
CA ASN A 7 -13.85 52.48 20.18
C ASN A 7 -14.03 51.60 18.94
N ILE A 8 -13.28 51.89 17.88
CA ILE A 8 -13.14 51.00 16.72
C ILE A 8 -11.93 50.10 17.01
N ALA A 9 -12.20 48.85 17.36
CA ALA A 9 -11.17 47.81 17.44
C ALA A 9 -10.82 47.37 16.01
N GLY A 10 -9.58 47.63 15.57
CA GLY A 10 -9.04 47.07 14.34
C GLY A 10 -8.78 45.58 14.52
N ALA A 11 -9.53 44.74 13.81
CA ALA A 11 -9.26 43.32 13.73
C ALA A 11 -8.08 43.08 12.77
N THR A 12 -6.91 42.77 13.32
CA THR A 12 -5.77 42.28 12.55
C THR A 12 -6.09 40.87 12.07
N LEU A 13 -6.31 40.71 10.76
CA LEU A 13 -6.53 39.42 10.12
C LEU A 13 -5.19 38.67 10.07
N LEU A 14 -5.00 37.73 10.99
CA LEU A 14 -3.87 36.81 10.96
C LEU A 14 -4.07 35.84 9.78
N LEU A 15 -3.38 36.10 8.67
CA LEU A 15 -3.36 35.21 7.52
C LEU A 15 -2.55 33.97 7.89
N ILE A 16 -3.22 32.91 8.36
CA ILE A 16 -2.61 31.60 8.50
C ILE A 16 -2.42 31.07 7.08
N THR A 17 -1.18 31.09 6.59
CA THR A 17 -0.80 30.34 5.40
C THR A 17 -0.89 28.85 5.76
N LEU A 18 -2.04 28.24 5.51
CA LEU A 18 -2.11 26.79 5.44
C LEU A 18 -1.24 26.38 4.26
N SER A 19 -0.07 25.79 4.52
CA SER A 19 0.67 25.07 3.50
C SER A 19 -0.21 23.89 3.07
N LEU A 20 -0.97 24.06 2.00
CA LEU A 20 -1.56 22.93 1.29
C LEU A 20 -0.36 22.16 0.72
N SER A 21 -0.04 21.02 1.32
CA SER A 21 0.83 20.04 0.69
C SER A 21 0.16 19.64 -0.62
N THR A 22 0.69 20.13 -1.73
CA THR A 22 0.24 19.74 -3.06
C THR A 22 0.81 18.35 -3.34
N PHE A 23 0.05 17.31 -3.03
CA PHE A 23 0.37 15.95 -3.48
C PHE A 23 0.36 15.89 -5.00
N ALA A 24 1.24 15.08 -5.59
CA ALA A 24 1.15 14.83 -7.02
C ALA A 24 -0.16 14.11 -7.31
N ALA A 25 -0.79 14.41 -8.45
CA ALA A 25 -2.03 13.75 -8.81
C ALA A 25 -1.80 12.23 -8.93
N PRO A 26 -2.61 11.39 -8.25
CA PRO A 26 -2.49 9.95 -8.36
C PRO A 26 -2.78 9.50 -9.80
N VAL A 27 -2.16 8.40 -10.22
CA VAL A 27 -2.51 7.72 -11.47
C VAL A 27 -3.67 6.78 -11.18
N VAL A 28 -4.84 7.11 -11.72
CA VAL A 28 -6.05 6.30 -11.61
C VAL A 28 -6.30 5.54 -12.91
N ARG A 29 -6.48 4.23 -12.82
CA ARG A 29 -6.84 3.35 -13.92
C ARG A 29 -8.19 2.72 -13.66
N GLN A 30 -9.15 2.98 -14.54
CA GLN A 30 -10.53 2.51 -14.44
C GLN A 30 -11.03 2.06 -15.81
N GLY A 31 -11.77 0.96 -15.85
CA GLY A 31 -12.40 0.46 -17.07
C GLY A 31 -13.21 -0.79 -16.79
N SER A 32 -14.08 -1.15 -17.72
CA SER A 32 -14.87 -2.37 -17.64
C SER A 32 -14.84 -3.12 -18.97
N GLY A 33 -15.12 -4.42 -18.91
CA GLY A 33 -15.15 -5.31 -20.05
C GLY A 33 -15.94 -6.58 -19.75
N ALA A 34 -16.55 -7.16 -20.77
CA ALA A 34 -17.44 -8.32 -20.61
C ALA A 34 -16.73 -9.58 -20.07
N ASN A 35 -15.40 -9.61 -20.09
CA ASN A 35 -14.57 -10.74 -19.66
C ASN A 35 -13.13 -10.27 -19.40
N ALA A 36 -12.27 -11.19 -18.97
CA ALA A 36 -10.87 -10.91 -18.63
C ALA A 36 -10.11 -10.18 -19.75
N ALA A 37 -10.28 -10.60 -21.01
CA ALA A 37 -9.64 -9.99 -22.16
C ALA A 37 -10.06 -8.52 -22.37
N GLY A 38 -11.29 -8.16 -21.96
CA GLY A 38 -11.81 -6.81 -22.04
C GLY A 38 -11.12 -5.80 -21.11
N ILE A 39 -10.54 -6.27 -19.99
CA ILE A 39 -9.84 -5.42 -19.02
C ILE A 39 -8.34 -5.72 -18.90
N GLN A 40 -7.84 -6.78 -19.54
CA GLN A 40 -6.45 -7.24 -19.44
C GLN A 40 -5.42 -6.12 -19.68
N ALA A 41 -5.56 -5.37 -20.78
CA ALA A 41 -4.62 -4.30 -21.11
C ALA A 41 -4.59 -3.18 -20.05
N LEU A 42 -5.72 -2.90 -19.40
CA LEU A 42 -5.82 -1.92 -18.33
C LEU A 42 -5.13 -2.42 -17.05
N VAL A 43 -5.37 -3.69 -16.69
CA VAL A 43 -4.72 -4.36 -15.56
C VAL A 43 -3.21 -4.40 -15.77
N ASP A 44 -2.74 -4.70 -16.99
CA ASP A 44 -1.31 -4.73 -17.31
C ASP A 44 -0.65 -3.35 -17.25
N GLN A 45 -1.38 -2.29 -17.64
CA GLN A 45 -0.92 -0.93 -17.42
C GLN A 45 -0.80 -0.59 -15.93
N PHE A 46 -1.73 -1.06 -15.09
CA PHE A 46 -1.62 -0.88 -13.65
C PHE A 46 -0.43 -1.64 -13.06
N ARG A 47 -0.20 -2.89 -13.49
CA ARG A 47 1.01 -3.66 -13.15
C ARG A 47 2.27 -2.89 -13.54
N ALA A 48 2.28 -2.22 -14.69
CA ALA A 48 3.40 -1.39 -15.14
C ALA A 48 3.60 -0.14 -14.28
N ASP A 49 2.53 0.52 -13.83
CA ASP A 49 2.63 1.65 -12.90
C ASP A 49 3.29 1.23 -11.57
N LEU A 50 2.93 0.05 -11.05
CA LEU A 50 3.56 -0.51 -9.86
C LEU A 50 5.02 -0.90 -10.12
N GLY A 51 5.32 -1.37 -11.33
CA GLY A 51 6.67 -1.73 -11.77
C GLY A 51 7.15 -3.06 -11.18
N GLY A 52 8.36 -3.46 -11.59
CA GLY A 52 9.05 -4.68 -11.15
C GLY A 52 8.30 -5.99 -11.43
N ALA A 53 8.74 -7.07 -10.77
CA ALA A 53 8.14 -8.40 -10.90
C ALA A 53 6.97 -8.61 -9.92
N ASN A 54 6.18 -9.66 -10.13
CA ASN A 54 5.31 -10.19 -9.08
C ASN A 54 6.17 -11.01 -8.12
N ASN A 55 6.36 -10.50 -6.90
CA ASN A 55 7.28 -11.06 -5.91
C ASN A 55 6.74 -12.30 -5.20
N GLY A 56 5.49 -12.69 -5.47
CA GLY A 56 4.96 -13.96 -5.00
C GLY A 56 4.82 -14.02 -3.47
N ILE A 57 5.25 -15.13 -2.88
CA ILE A 57 5.08 -15.48 -1.46
C ILE A 57 6.41 -15.30 -0.72
N GLY A 58 6.35 -14.67 0.45
CA GLY A 58 7.50 -14.45 1.33
C GLY A 58 8.45 -13.36 0.81
N GLY A 59 9.54 -13.17 1.54
CA GLY A 59 10.58 -12.20 1.23
C GLY A 59 10.16 -10.74 1.40
N SER A 60 11.15 -9.86 1.42
CA SER A 60 11.00 -8.40 1.29
C SER A 60 11.85 -7.95 0.11
N PHE A 61 11.33 -7.02 -0.68
CA PHE A 61 11.97 -6.57 -1.91
C PHE A 61 11.93 -5.06 -2.04
N ILE A 62 12.95 -4.52 -2.73
CA ILE A 62 13.08 -3.08 -2.97
C ILE A 62 12.06 -2.58 -4.00
N ASN A 63 11.67 -3.44 -4.94
CA ASN A 63 10.75 -3.10 -6.02
C ASN A 63 9.81 -4.26 -6.33
N GLY A 64 8.85 -4.01 -7.23
CA GLY A 64 7.88 -5.00 -7.64
C GLY A 64 6.51 -4.78 -7.04
N ARG A 65 5.72 -5.83 -7.14
CA ARG A 65 4.32 -5.88 -6.75
C ARG A 65 3.97 -7.26 -6.23
N ARG A 66 2.79 -7.38 -5.64
CA ARG A 66 2.19 -8.65 -5.25
C ARG A 66 0.78 -8.74 -5.78
N GLU A 67 0.38 -9.96 -6.07
CA GLU A 67 -0.93 -10.27 -6.61
C GLU A 67 -1.58 -11.41 -5.81
N ILE A 68 -2.87 -11.29 -5.55
CA ILE A 68 -3.71 -12.33 -4.96
C ILE A 68 -4.84 -12.62 -5.93
N ASN A 69 -4.73 -13.78 -6.57
CA ASN A 69 -5.70 -14.29 -7.54
C ASN A 69 -6.66 -15.33 -6.95
N TRP A 70 -6.59 -15.58 -5.63
CA TRP A 70 -7.47 -16.51 -4.88
C TRP A 70 -7.34 -17.99 -5.23
N ASP A 71 -6.83 -18.34 -6.41
CA ASP A 71 -6.80 -19.71 -6.95
C ASP A 71 -5.86 -20.64 -6.19
N GLY A 72 -4.83 -20.09 -5.55
CA GLY A 72 -3.92 -20.84 -4.69
C GLY A 72 -4.47 -21.16 -3.30
N VAL A 73 -5.68 -20.68 -2.95
CA VAL A 73 -6.28 -20.97 -1.65
C VAL A 73 -6.71 -22.44 -1.62
N PRO A 74 -6.32 -23.24 -0.61
CA PRO A 74 -6.76 -24.63 -0.52
C PRO A 74 -8.27 -24.78 -0.28
N ASP A 75 -8.86 -25.92 -0.67
CA ASP A 75 -10.31 -26.15 -0.53
C ASP A 75 -10.83 -26.03 0.91
N ASN A 76 -10.01 -26.40 1.91
CA ASN A 76 -10.37 -26.28 3.33
C ASN A 76 -10.38 -24.83 3.84
N PHE A 77 -9.93 -23.86 3.04
CA PHE A 77 -10.01 -22.42 3.28
C PHE A 77 -10.92 -21.70 2.27
N SER A 78 -11.80 -22.45 1.60
CA SER A 78 -12.79 -21.92 0.66
C SER A 78 -14.18 -22.51 0.93
N GLU A 79 -15.20 -21.98 0.24
CA GLU A 79 -16.59 -22.36 0.42
C GLU A 79 -16.77 -23.88 0.57
N PRO A 80 -17.49 -24.33 1.63
CA PRO A 80 -18.28 -23.54 2.58
C PRO A 80 -17.49 -22.99 3.80
N ASN A 81 -16.17 -23.14 3.81
CA ASN A 81 -15.31 -22.69 4.91
C ASN A 81 -14.90 -21.23 4.74
N ASN A 82 -14.75 -20.51 5.86
CA ASN A 82 -14.21 -19.16 5.86
C ASN A 82 -12.68 -19.19 5.70
N ILE A 83 -12.13 -18.18 5.04
CA ILE A 83 -10.69 -17.91 5.03
C ILE A 83 -10.32 -17.01 6.22
N PRO A 84 -9.22 -17.28 6.95
CA PRO A 84 -8.83 -16.42 8.05
C PRO A 84 -8.36 -15.05 7.54
N PRO A 85 -8.60 -13.96 8.30
CA PRO A 85 -8.31 -12.59 7.84
C PRO A 85 -6.84 -12.34 7.49
N ASN A 86 -5.94 -13.06 8.16
CA ASN A 86 -4.50 -12.96 8.00
C ASN A 86 -3.90 -14.06 7.10
N PHE A 87 -4.71 -14.79 6.32
CA PHE A 87 -4.22 -15.87 5.46
C PHE A 87 -3.08 -15.40 4.55
N PHE A 88 -3.23 -14.23 3.94
CA PHE A 88 -2.23 -13.63 3.06
C PHE A 88 -1.11 -12.88 3.79
N ASN A 89 -1.00 -13.04 5.11
CA ASN A 89 0.18 -12.67 5.87
C ASN A 89 0.78 -13.83 6.67
N LEU A 90 0.06 -14.94 6.84
CA LEU A 90 0.51 -16.11 7.60
C LEU A 90 0.75 -17.35 6.72
N ASN A 91 -0.23 -17.76 5.94
CA ASN A 91 -0.22 -19.00 5.16
C ASN A 91 0.35 -18.81 3.74
N SER A 92 0.03 -17.67 3.13
CA SER A 92 0.56 -17.22 1.85
C SER A 92 1.08 -15.80 2.02
N GLN A 93 2.27 -15.67 2.60
CA GLN A 93 2.86 -14.41 3.04
C GLN A 93 3.00 -13.40 1.89
N ARG A 94 2.02 -12.54 1.71
CA ARG A 94 1.99 -11.47 0.70
C ARG A 94 1.77 -10.09 1.33
N GLY A 95 1.69 -10.03 2.65
CA GLY A 95 1.79 -8.77 3.40
C GLY A 95 0.49 -7.99 3.49
N LEU A 96 -0.67 -8.65 3.58
CA LEU A 96 -1.92 -7.97 3.89
C LEU A 96 -2.83 -8.76 4.84
N ILE A 97 -3.69 -8.02 5.54
CA ILE A 97 -4.72 -8.55 6.43
C ILE A 97 -6.04 -7.85 6.10
N PHE A 98 -7.14 -8.60 6.17
CA PHE A 98 -8.50 -8.11 5.99
C PHE A 98 -9.14 -7.74 7.33
N ASN A 99 -9.87 -6.64 7.40
CA ASN A 99 -10.75 -6.30 8.52
C ASN A 99 -12.10 -5.85 7.99
N ALA A 100 -13.22 -6.37 8.49
CA ALA A 100 -14.52 -5.83 8.11
C ALA A 100 -14.83 -4.56 8.90
N ILE A 101 -15.44 -3.58 8.24
CA ILE A 101 -15.70 -2.25 8.82
C ILE A 101 -17.12 -2.17 9.37
N GLU A 102 -18.10 -2.78 8.71
CA GLU A 102 -19.50 -2.70 9.11
C GLU A 102 -20.12 -4.08 9.35
N ASP A 103 -20.96 -4.15 10.37
CA ASP A 103 -21.91 -5.22 10.60
C ASP A 103 -23.23 -4.54 10.98
N ALA A 104 -24.21 -4.61 10.07
CA ALA A 104 -25.52 -4.02 10.28
C ALA A 104 -26.37 -4.83 11.29
N THR A 105 -25.85 -5.93 11.86
CA THR A 105 -26.67 -6.97 12.49
C THR A 105 -26.15 -7.55 13.82
N GLY A 106 -24.96 -7.20 14.31
CA GLY A 106 -24.33 -7.84 15.47
C GLY A 106 -23.64 -9.19 15.17
N ALA A 107 -23.46 -9.55 13.90
CA ALA A 107 -22.79 -10.76 13.44
C ALA A 107 -21.25 -10.63 13.45
N ALA A 108 -20.54 -11.77 13.37
CA ALA A 108 -19.08 -11.78 13.35
C ALA A 108 -18.54 -11.01 12.14
N LEU A 109 -17.96 -9.83 12.42
CA LEU A 109 -17.42 -8.89 11.43
C LEU A 109 -16.40 -9.54 10.48
N ASN A 110 -15.49 -10.38 10.97
CA ASN A 110 -14.37 -10.88 10.16
C ASN A 110 -14.63 -12.24 9.49
N GLN A 111 -15.74 -12.36 8.77
CA GLN A 111 -16.02 -13.54 7.94
C GLN A 111 -15.69 -13.24 6.49
N PHE A 112 -14.67 -13.90 5.95
CA PHE A 112 -14.24 -13.76 4.57
C PHE A 112 -14.39 -15.09 3.86
N ALA A 113 -14.70 -15.03 2.57
CA ALA A 113 -14.99 -16.21 1.78
C ALA A 113 -14.26 -16.16 0.44
N VAL A 114 -13.76 -17.32 0.06
CA VAL A 114 -13.21 -17.59 -1.26
C VAL A 114 -14.11 -18.64 -1.90
N SER A 115 -14.58 -18.39 -3.12
CA SER A 115 -15.50 -19.32 -3.79
C SER A 115 -14.84 -20.68 -4.04
N ALA A 116 -15.67 -21.72 -4.11
CA ALA A 116 -15.23 -23.08 -4.40
C ALA A 116 -14.81 -23.26 -5.88
N THR A 117 -14.10 -24.36 -6.14
CA THR A 117 -13.84 -24.88 -7.48
C THR A 117 -14.77 -26.05 -7.80
N THR A 118 -14.91 -26.40 -9.08
CA THR A 118 -15.66 -27.60 -9.47
C THR A 118 -15.12 -28.88 -8.82
N ALA A 119 -13.81 -28.93 -8.56
CA ALA A 119 -13.15 -30.10 -7.98
C ALA A 119 -13.50 -30.32 -6.49
N SER A 120 -13.90 -29.26 -5.77
CA SER A 120 -14.22 -29.37 -4.35
C SER A 120 -15.59 -30.01 -4.07
N GLY A 121 -16.45 -30.14 -5.09
CA GLY A 121 -17.82 -30.64 -4.96
C GLY A 121 -18.82 -29.61 -4.40
N THR A 122 -18.36 -28.41 -4.03
CA THR A 122 -19.19 -27.26 -3.69
C THR A 122 -19.45 -26.43 -4.95
N ALA A 123 -20.63 -25.81 -5.06
CA ALA A 123 -20.93 -24.96 -6.20
C ALA A 123 -19.98 -23.75 -6.31
N VAL A 124 -19.47 -23.52 -7.52
CA VAL A 124 -18.50 -22.46 -7.85
C VAL A 124 -19.11 -21.06 -7.73
N ARG A 125 -18.26 -20.03 -7.65
CA ARG A 125 -18.68 -18.62 -7.71
C ARG A 125 -19.84 -18.30 -6.74
N PHE A 126 -19.74 -18.83 -5.52
CA PHE A 126 -20.73 -18.70 -4.46
C PHE A 126 -22.13 -19.26 -4.79
N GLY A 127 -22.24 -20.13 -5.80
CA GLY A 127 -23.49 -20.79 -6.20
C GLY A 127 -24.14 -21.62 -5.08
N ASN A 128 -23.35 -22.00 -4.06
CA ASN A 128 -23.83 -22.71 -2.88
C ASN A 128 -24.60 -21.78 -1.91
N LEU A 129 -24.45 -20.46 -2.05
CA LEU A 129 -25.16 -19.47 -1.25
C LEU A 129 -26.39 -18.94 -2.00
N ASN A 130 -26.25 -18.63 -3.29
CA ASN A 130 -27.37 -18.38 -4.20
C ASN A 130 -27.01 -18.92 -5.58
N SER A 131 -27.88 -19.74 -6.17
CA SER A 131 -27.63 -20.38 -7.47
C SER A 131 -27.42 -19.37 -8.62
N THR A 132 -27.99 -18.16 -8.52
CA THR A 132 -27.84 -17.12 -9.55
C THR A 132 -26.42 -16.56 -9.64
N TYR A 133 -25.65 -16.57 -8.54
CA TYR A 133 -24.30 -16.01 -8.52
C TYR A 133 -23.35 -16.70 -9.50
N SER A 134 -23.53 -18.00 -9.72
CA SER A 134 -22.70 -18.77 -10.64
C SER A 134 -22.83 -18.33 -12.11
N THR A 135 -23.92 -17.64 -12.46
CA THR A 135 -24.17 -17.16 -13.82
C THR A 135 -23.81 -15.70 -14.03
N ILE A 136 -23.85 -14.88 -12.97
CA ILE A 136 -23.64 -13.42 -13.07
C ILE A 136 -22.17 -13.04 -12.81
N PHE A 137 -21.51 -13.71 -11.87
CA PHE A 137 -20.10 -13.43 -11.60
C PHE A 137 -19.19 -14.01 -12.67
N GLN A 138 -18.38 -13.13 -13.26
CA GLN A 138 -17.26 -13.51 -14.11
C GLN A 138 -15.98 -13.63 -13.28
N THR A 139 -14.99 -14.33 -13.81
CA THR A 139 -13.64 -14.42 -13.26
C THR A 139 -12.65 -13.70 -14.19
N PHE A 140 -11.74 -12.92 -13.63
CA PHE A 140 -10.58 -12.39 -14.34
C PHE A 140 -9.49 -13.45 -14.40
N SER A 141 -9.14 -14.01 -13.24
CA SER A 141 -8.33 -15.22 -13.10
C SER A 141 -9.23 -16.40 -12.81
N ASP A 142 -9.13 -17.45 -13.62
CA ASP A 142 -9.82 -18.71 -13.31
C ASP A 142 -9.19 -19.32 -12.04
N GLN A 143 -9.95 -19.64 -10.99
CA GLN A 143 -11.34 -20.10 -10.92
C GLN A 143 -12.14 -19.42 -9.79
N ARG A 144 -11.47 -18.67 -8.91
CA ARG A 144 -12.04 -18.30 -7.60
C ARG A 144 -12.24 -16.80 -7.47
N LEU A 145 -13.25 -16.46 -6.69
CA LEU A 145 -13.60 -15.10 -6.31
C LEU A 145 -13.52 -14.94 -4.81
N PHE A 146 -13.42 -13.69 -4.37
CA PHE A 146 -13.39 -13.31 -2.97
C PHE A 146 -14.55 -12.38 -2.61
N ILE A 147 -15.00 -12.48 -1.36
CA ILE A 147 -15.97 -11.56 -0.78
C ILE A 147 -15.83 -11.46 0.74
N ALA A 148 -16.30 -10.35 1.30
CA ALA A 148 -16.59 -10.24 2.72
C ALA A 148 -18.02 -10.70 3.00
N ARG A 149 -18.23 -11.57 3.99
CA ARG A 149 -19.56 -12.07 4.37
C ARG A 149 -20.25 -11.06 5.28
N ASN A 150 -21.57 -10.92 5.12
CA ASN A 150 -22.44 -10.06 5.94
C ASN A 150 -22.10 -8.56 5.91
N THR A 151 -21.17 -8.14 5.05
CA THR A 151 -20.79 -6.75 4.85
C THR A 151 -20.47 -6.50 3.38
N HIS A 152 -20.54 -5.24 2.98
CA HIS A 152 -20.07 -4.75 1.68
C HIS A 152 -18.91 -3.76 1.85
N MET A 153 -18.39 -3.63 3.08
CA MET A 153 -17.34 -2.70 3.48
C MET A 153 -16.16 -3.48 4.08
N LEU A 154 -15.04 -3.46 3.38
CA LEU A 154 -13.81 -4.16 3.75
C LEU A 154 -12.66 -3.17 3.91
N GLU A 155 -11.84 -3.39 4.93
CA GLU A 155 -10.56 -2.73 5.11
C GLU A 155 -9.41 -3.70 4.82
N ILE A 156 -8.34 -3.19 4.23
CA ILE A 156 -7.07 -3.87 4.05
C ILE A 156 -5.98 -3.02 4.71
N THR A 157 -5.14 -3.68 5.51
CA THR A 157 -3.89 -3.12 6.03
C THR A 157 -2.70 -3.95 5.58
N PHE A 158 -1.56 -3.29 5.39
CA PHE A 158 -0.35 -3.93 4.84
C PHE A 158 0.70 -4.18 5.92
N PHE A 159 1.46 -5.24 5.72
CA PHE A 159 2.58 -5.64 6.57
C PHE A 159 3.73 -6.10 5.70
N ILE A 160 4.96 -6.05 6.23
CA ILE A 160 6.06 -6.78 5.60
C ILE A 160 5.67 -8.27 5.57
N PRO A 161 5.68 -8.92 4.39
CA PRO A 161 5.12 -10.25 4.22
C PRO A 161 5.64 -11.27 5.24
N GLY A 162 4.74 -11.87 6.00
CA GLY A 162 5.10 -12.86 7.02
C GLY A 162 5.42 -12.28 8.40
N THR A 163 5.40 -10.97 8.56
CA THR A 163 5.77 -10.27 9.80
C THR A 163 4.58 -9.51 10.41
N LYS A 164 4.82 -8.85 11.54
CA LYS A 164 3.90 -7.90 12.17
C LYS A 164 4.31 -6.44 11.96
N ILE A 165 5.33 -6.19 11.14
CA ILE A 165 5.85 -4.85 10.87
C ILE A 165 4.85 -4.16 9.92
N PRO A 166 4.21 -3.05 10.34
CA PRO A 166 3.30 -2.30 9.48
C PRO A 166 4.02 -1.83 8.22
N ALA A 167 3.31 -1.92 7.09
CA ALA A 167 3.84 -1.54 5.80
C ALA A 167 2.90 -0.60 5.06
N THR A 168 3.43 0.02 4.02
CA THR A 168 2.69 0.79 3.03
C THR A 168 3.03 0.31 1.63
N VAL A 169 2.15 0.57 0.66
CA VAL A 169 2.31 0.19 -0.75
C VAL A 169 2.18 1.40 -1.67
N LYS A 170 2.88 1.42 -2.80
CA LYS A 170 2.83 2.54 -3.77
C LYS A 170 1.53 2.61 -4.60
N GLY A 171 0.68 1.60 -4.50
CA GLY A 171 -0.57 1.53 -5.24
C GLY A 171 -1.35 0.26 -4.91
N PHE A 172 -2.66 0.32 -5.09
CA PHE A 172 -3.59 -0.80 -4.91
C PHE A 172 -4.66 -0.76 -6.00
N GLY A 173 -5.00 -1.92 -6.53
CA GLY A 173 -6.09 -2.10 -7.46
C GLY A 173 -6.70 -3.49 -7.32
N LEU A 174 -7.94 -3.61 -7.79
CA LEU A 174 -8.66 -4.87 -7.81
C LEU A 174 -9.59 -4.95 -9.01
N VAL A 175 -9.99 -6.18 -9.31
CA VAL A 175 -11.10 -6.46 -10.21
C VAL A 175 -12.37 -6.68 -9.39
N PHE A 176 -13.46 -6.04 -9.81
CA PHE A 176 -14.81 -6.33 -9.37
C PHE A 176 -15.54 -7.12 -10.45
N ALA A 177 -16.41 -8.03 -10.02
CA ALA A 177 -17.33 -8.75 -10.88
C ALA A 177 -18.76 -8.28 -10.60
N ASP A 178 -19.49 -7.98 -11.67
CA ASP A 178 -20.92 -7.64 -11.65
C ASP A 178 -21.25 -6.31 -10.95
N VAL A 179 -20.67 -5.20 -11.43
CA VAL A 179 -20.92 -3.87 -10.85
C VAL A 179 -22.14 -3.23 -11.49
N ASP A 180 -23.21 -3.02 -10.72
CA ASP A 180 -24.51 -2.56 -11.27
C ASP A 180 -24.86 -1.10 -10.98
N SER A 181 -24.26 -0.48 -9.96
CA SER A 181 -24.63 0.87 -9.52
C SER A 181 -23.54 1.93 -9.74
N ALA A 182 -23.88 2.98 -10.50
CA ALA A 182 -23.00 4.12 -10.80
C ALA A 182 -23.27 5.35 -9.89
N THR A 183 -24.34 5.37 -9.10
CA THR A 183 -24.88 6.62 -8.53
C THR A 183 -25.22 6.51 -7.04
N GLY A 184 -24.89 7.55 -6.26
CA GLY A 184 -25.16 7.59 -4.82
C GLY A 184 -24.11 6.84 -3.99
N GLY A 185 -24.36 6.67 -2.68
CA GLY A 185 -23.47 5.96 -1.74
C GLY A 185 -23.40 4.43 -1.94
N ASN A 186 -23.83 3.94 -3.10
CA ASN A 186 -24.01 2.54 -3.45
C ASN A 186 -23.05 2.14 -4.59
N ARG A 187 -21.81 2.64 -4.59
CA ARG A 187 -20.86 2.42 -5.68
C ARG A 187 -19.78 1.45 -5.23
N SER A 188 -19.38 0.55 -6.11
CA SER A 188 -18.13 -0.19 -5.93
C SER A 188 -16.94 0.75 -6.07
N LEU A 189 -16.12 0.89 -5.04
CA LEU A 189 -14.99 1.82 -5.05
C LEU A 189 -13.87 1.40 -4.10
N ILE A 190 -12.71 2.01 -4.31
CA ILE A 190 -11.60 1.99 -3.35
C ILE A 190 -11.31 3.38 -2.82
N ARG A 191 -10.99 3.47 -1.53
CA ARG A 191 -10.43 4.65 -0.86
C ARG A 191 -9.07 4.28 -0.28
N CYS A 192 -8.05 5.05 -0.62
CA CYS A 192 -6.69 4.83 -0.17
C CYS A 192 -6.32 5.87 0.89
N TYR A 193 -5.74 5.44 2.01
CA TYR A 193 -5.35 6.29 3.12
C TYR A 193 -3.84 6.18 3.40
N GLY A 194 -3.24 7.30 3.79
CA GLY A 194 -1.86 7.36 4.26
C GLY A 194 -1.72 6.84 5.69
N ALA A 195 -0.49 6.73 6.17
CA ALA A 195 -0.19 6.31 7.55
C ALA A 195 -0.70 7.32 8.61
N ASP A 196 -0.89 8.58 8.22
CA ASP A 196 -1.50 9.65 9.00
C ASP A 196 -3.04 9.53 9.12
N GLY A 197 -3.65 8.58 8.42
CA GLY A 197 -5.09 8.38 8.37
C GLY A 197 -5.84 9.32 7.41
N LEU A 198 -5.13 10.21 6.70
CA LEU A 198 -5.73 11.08 5.70
C LEU A 198 -6.00 10.29 4.42
N GLN A 199 -7.14 10.58 3.77
CA GLN A 199 -7.46 9.97 2.48
C GLN A 199 -6.56 10.58 1.40
N LEU A 200 -5.77 9.74 0.74
CA LEU A 200 -4.89 10.14 -0.37
C LEU A 200 -5.68 10.25 -1.68
N SER A 201 -6.56 9.28 -1.95
CA SER A 201 -7.37 9.22 -3.17
C SER A 201 -8.54 8.25 -3.03
N ALA A 202 -9.51 8.37 -3.93
CA ALA A 202 -10.59 7.40 -4.08
C ALA A 202 -11.01 7.29 -5.55
N ALA A 203 -11.46 6.10 -5.95
CA ALA A 203 -11.83 5.81 -7.33
C ALA A 203 -12.93 4.74 -7.36
N SER A 204 -13.98 4.95 -8.15
CA SER A 204 -15.09 4.00 -8.33
C SER A 204 -14.88 3.08 -9.53
N ALA A 205 -15.24 1.82 -9.41
CA ALA A 205 -15.30 0.92 -10.55
C ALA A 205 -16.38 1.37 -11.54
N PRO A 206 -16.14 1.33 -12.87
CA PRO A 206 -17.19 1.57 -13.85
C PRO A 206 -18.29 0.50 -13.74
N VAL A 207 -19.53 0.87 -14.06
CA VAL A 207 -20.66 -0.08 -14.07
C VAL A 207 -20.57 -0.98 -15.30
N LEU A 208 -20.75 -2.28 -15.07
CA LEU A 208 -20.97 -3.27 -16.10
C LEU A 208 -21.61 -4.52 -15.49
N ASP A 209 -22.93 -4.61 -15.65
CA ASP A 209 -23.74 -5.81 -15.35
C ASP A 209 -23.18 -7.04 -16.05
N ASN A 210 -23.10 -8.16 -15.31
CA ASN A 210 -22.58 -9.45 -15.75
C ASN A 210 -21.15 -9.39 -16.34
N GLY A 211 -20.38 -8.35 -16.01
CA GLY A 211 -19.04 -8.12 -16.54
C GLY A 211 -17.97 -7.97 -15.45
N LEU A 212 -16.79 -7.51 -15.88
CA LEU A 212 -15.68 -7.18 -15.00
C LEU A 212 -15.37 -5.70 -15.05
N SER A 213 -15.05 -5.13 -13.89
CA SER A 213 -14.66 -3.74 -13.74
C SER A 213 -13.37 -3.64 -12.94
N PHE A 214 -12.37 -2.95 -13.47
CA PHE A 214 -11.11 -2.72 -12.78
C PHE A 214 -11.04 -1.30 -12.25
N VAL A 215 -10.50 -1.17 -11.04
CA VAL A 215 -10.04 0.11 -10.50
C VAL A 215 -8.68 -0.06 -9.83
N GLY A 216 -7.75 0.84 -10.13
CA GLY A 216 -6.44 0.91 -9.50
C GLY A 216 -5.99 2.34 -9.30
N ILE A 217 -5.35 2.60 -8.16
CA ILE A 217 -4.74 3.88 -7.81
C ILE A 217 -3.26 3.63 -7.52
N SER A 218 -2.37 4.39 -8.17
CA SER A 218 -0.93 4.36 -7.88
C SER A 218 -0.34 5.76 -7.74
N PHE A 219 0.78 5.84 -7.02
CA PHE A 219 1.47 7.07 -6.69
C PHE A 219 2.93 6.99 -7.13
N ASN A 220 3.42 8.11 -7.68
CA ASN A 220 4.77 8.21 -8.28
C ASN A 220 5.62 9.32 -7.65
N ALA A 221 5.10 10.08 -6.69
CA ALA A 221 5.82 11.17 -6.03
C ALA A 221 6.19 10.86 -4.57
N GLY A 222 6.14 9.58 -4.19
CA GLY A 222 6.54 9.10 -2.86
C GLY A 222 5.37 8.88 -1.90
N GLU A 223 4.15 9.27 -2.24
CA GLU A 223 2.98 8.93 -1.43
C GLU A 223 2.79 7.41 -1.34
N ARG A 224 2.44 6.91 -0.16
CA ARG A 224 2.23 5.47 0.06
C ARG A 224 0.94 5.20 0.81
N ILE A 225 0.27 4.14 0.40
CA ILE A 225 -1.01 3.67 0.94
C ILE A 225 -0.71 2.77 2.14
N ALA A 226 -1.14 3.17 3.33
CA ALA A 226 -1.08 2.32 4.53
C ALA A 226 -2.35 1.46 4.69
N ARG A 227 -3.47 1.93 4.13
CA ARG A 227 -4.78 1.33 4.32
C ARG A 227 -5.69 1.55 3.13
N VAL A 228 -6.45 0.53 2.76
CA VAL A 228 -7.47 0.60 1.71
C VAL A 228 -8.82 0.25 2.30
N VAL A 229 -9.84 1.05 1.98
CA VAL A 229 -11.24 0.70 2.21
C VAL A 229 -11.85 0.36 0.85
N ILE A 230 -12.51 -0.78 0.77
CA ILE A 230 -13.22 -1.28 -0.40
C ILE A 230 -14.71 -1.30 -0.07
N GLU A 231 -15.50 -0.68 -0.92
CA GLU A 231 -16.96 -0.77 -0.92
C GLU A 231 -17.34 -1.62 -2.13
N SER A 232 -18.13 -2.69 -1.95
CA SER A 232 -18.54 -3.62 -3.00
C SER A 232 -20.05 -3.64 -3.18
N GLY A 233 -20.55 -2.89 -4.17
CA GLY A 233 -21.98 -2.74 -4.42
C GLY A 233 -22.68 -2.02 -3.28
N ASN A 234 -23.89 -2.50 -2.93
CA ASN A 234 -24.70 -1.94 -1.85
C ASN A 234 -25.31 -2.99 -0.92
N ALA A 235 -25.02 -4.27 -1.17
CA ALA A 235 -25.58 -5.37 -0.42
C ALA A 235 -24.52 -6.44 -0.15
N ALA A 236 -24.55 -6.98 1.06
CA ALA A 236 -23.76 -8.15 1.38
C ALA A 236 -24.30 -9.39 0.65
N LEU A 237 -23.43 -10.37 0.42
CA LEU A 237 -23.84 -11.68 -0.09
C LEU A 237 -24.81 -12.37 0.88
N SER A 238 -25.99 -12.75 0.42
CA SER A 238 -26.90 -13.61 1.19
C SER A 238 -27.77 -14.47 0.27
N ALA A 239 -28.38 -15.52 0.83
CA ALA A 239 -29.34 -16.36 0.11
C ALA A 239 -30.64 -15.62 -0.28
N THR A 240 -30.91 -14.47 0.35
CA THR A 240 -32.12 -13.66 0.14
C THR A 240 -31.89 -12.42 -0.72
N ASN A 241 -30.63 -12.00 -0.88
CA ASN A 241 -30.27 -10.93 -1.79
C ASN A 241 -30.16 -11.52 -3.20
N ASN A 242 -31.13 -11.21 -4.04
CA ASN A 242 -31.03 -11.49 -5.46
C ASN A 242 -30.48 -10.24 -6.12
N ASP A 243 -29.34 -10.38 -6.79
CA ASP A 243 -28.78 -9.30 -7.58
C ASP A 243 -29.76 -8.92 -8.69
N VAL A 244 -30.10 -7.63 -8.74
CA VAL A 244 -31.03 -7.08 -9.72
C VAL A 244 -30.55 -5.70 -10.13
N THR A 245 -30.36 -5.52 -11.44
CA THR A 245 -29.92 -4.25 -12.02
C THR A 245 -30.77 -3.08 -11.54
N GLY A 246 -30.11 -2.10 -10.89
CA GLY A 246 -30.75 -0.90 -10.34
C GLY A 246 -31.43 -1.10 -8.96
N GLY A 247 -31.20 -2.24 -8.29
CA GLY A 247 -31.68 -2.54 -6.94
C GLY A 247 -30.56 -3.00 -6.01
N VAL A 248 -30.66 -4.24 -5.53
CA VAL A 248 -29.60 -4.89 -4.73
C VAL A 248 -28.43 -5.18 -5.66
N ASP A 249 -27.26 -4.65 -5.33
CA ASP A 249 -26.00 -4.77 -6.10
C ASP A 249 -25.01 -5.56 -5.25
N VAL A 250 -24.76 -6.82 -5.62
CA VAL A 250 -23.90 -7.77 -4.90
C VAL A 250 -22.64 -7.99 -5.71
N VAL A 251 -21.55 -7.34 -5.31
CA VAL A 251 -20.32 -7.36 -6.11
C VAL A 251 -19.30 -8.34 -5.51
N ALA A 252 -18.84 -9.29 -6.32
CA ALA A 252 -17.71 -10.15 -5.98
C ALA A 252 -16.38 -9.50 -6.40
N MET A 253 -15.29 -9.93 -5.79
CA MET A 253 -13.95 -9.41 -6.09
C MET A 253 -13.05 -10.49 -6.66
N ASP A 254 -12.15 -10.07 -7.54
CA ASP A 254 -11.07 -10.87 -8.08
C ASP A 254 -9.77 -10.07 -8.05
N ASP A 255 -8.65 -10.74 -8.37
CA ASP A 255 -7.29 -10.23 -8.53
C ASP A 255 -6.98 -8.93 -7.77
N PHE A 256 -6.46 -9.05 -6.55
CA PHE A 256 -5.88 -7.89 -5.85
C PHE A 256 -4.45 -7.69 -6.30
N ILE A 257 -4.11 -6.47 -6.70
CA ILE A 257 -2.80 -6.10 -7.22
C ILE A 257 -2.31 -4.89 -6.44
N TYR A 258 -1.12 -4.98 -5.85
CA TYR A 258 -0.58 -3.89 -5.05
C TYR A 258 0.94 -3.84 -5.10
N GLY A 259 1.50 -2.65 -4.92
CA GLY A 259 2.95 -2.47 -4.90
C GLY A 259 3.60 -3.26 -3.76
N GLU A 260 4.90 -3.53 -3.87
CA GLU A 260 5.62 -4.24 -2.81
C GLU A 260 5.45 -3.52 -1.44
N PRO A 261 4.97 -4.23 -0.40
CA PRO A 261 4.90 -3.68 0.94
C PRO A 261 6.29 -3.29 1.45
N ARG A 262 6.42 -2.06 1.93
CA ARG A 262 7.64 -1.53 2.57
C ARG A 262 7.29 -0.99 3.94
N ALA A 263 8.21 -1.06 4.90
CA ALA A 263 7.95 -0.64 6.27
C ALA A 263 7.49 0.83 6.32
N THR A 264 6.63 1.16 7.27
CA THR A 264 6.11 2.54 7.46
C THR A 264 7.13 3.51 8.05
N THR A 265 8.21 2.99 8.63
CA THR A 265 9.22 3.75 9.35
C THR A 265 10.59 3.22 8.96
N SER A 266 11.52 4.12 8.67
CA SER A 266 12.92 3.75 8.48
C SER A 266 13.50 3.21 9.78
N HIS A 267 14.30 2.14 9.69
CA HIS A 267 15.20 1.74 10.77
C HIS A 267 16.64 2.11 10.37
N PRO A 268 17.51 2.48 11.35
CA PRO A 268 18.93 2.64 11.06
C PRO A 268 19.49 1.37 10.41
N SER A 269 20.29 1.55 9.35
CA SER A 269 20.89 0.49 8.56
C SER A 269 19.90 -0.51 7.94
N ASP A 270 18.62 -0.16 7.74
CA ASP A 270 17.66 -0.96 6.95
C ASP A 270 17.78 -0.60 5.47
N TYR A 271 18.64 -1.29 4.72
CA TYR A 271 18.96 -0.95 3.34
C TYR A 271 18.00 -1.55 2.31
N ASP A 272 17.14 -2.49 2.69
CA ASP A 272 16.12 -3.08 1.81
C ASP A 272 14.67 -2.68 2.12
N GLY A 273 14.45 -2.00 3.25
CA GLY A 273 13.18 -1.39 3.63
C GLY A 273 12.21 -2.40 4.24
N ASP A 274 12.73 -3.52 4.74
CA ASP A 274 11.96 -4.58 5.39
C ASP A 274 11.61 -4.26 6.86
N GLY A 275 12.00 -3.07 7.35
CA GLY A 275 11.76 -2.62 8.71
C GLY A 275 12.67 -3.28 9.73
N THR A 276 13.72 -3.98 9.29
CA THR A 276 14.73 -4.62 10.12
C THR A 276 16.10 -4.06 9.78
N THR A 277 16.91 -3.79 10.80
CA THR A 277 18.30 -3.36 10.60
C THR A 277 19.12 -4.46 9.93
N ASP A 278 19.81 -4.11 8.84
CA ASP A 278 20.75 -4.97 8.15
C ASP A 278 22.17 -4.83 8.70
N PHE A 279 23.07 -5.72 8.24
CA PHE A 279 24.48 -5.65 8.55
C PHE A 279 25.21 -4.79 7.51
N SER A 280 26.06 -3.87 7.97
CA SER A 280 26.94 -3.10 7.08
C SER A 280 28.36 -2.98 7.61
N VAL A 281 29.33 -2.95 6.69
CA VAL A 281 30.75 -2.68 6.97
C VAL A 281 31.28 -1.68 5.96
N PHE A 282 31.80 -0.56 6.43
CA PHE A 282 32.55 0.39 5.60
C PHE A 282 34.05 0.08 5.65
N ARG A 283 34.70 0.04 4.48
CA ARG A 283 36.17 -0.10 4.35
C ARG A 283 36.78 1.25 3.96
N PRO A 284 37.44 1.96 4.89
CA PRO A 284 37.97 3.30 4.64
C PRO A 284 39.07 3.36 3.58
N SER A 285 39.82 2.28 3.38
CA SER A 285 40.96 2.26 2.46
C SER A 285 40.56 2.49 0.99
N ASN A 286 39.34 2.14 0.61
CA ASN A 286 38.82 2.29 -0.74
C ASN A 286 37.39 2.84 -0.80
N GLY A 287 36.83 3.27 0.34
CA GLY A 287 35.50 3.86 0.43
C GLY A 287 34.38 2.89 0.06
N THR A 288 34.51 1.59 0.37
CA THR A 288 33.49 0.59 -0.02
C THR A 288 32.64 0.14 1.16
N TRP A 289 31.32 0.16 0.96
CA TRP A 289 30.30 -0.39 1.83
C TRP A 289 30.00 -1.84 1.43
N PHE A 290 29.91 -2.71 2.43
CA PHE A 290 29.51 -4.10 2.30
C PHE A 290 28.25 -4.28 3.13
N ILE A 291 27.13 -4.56 2.47
CA ILE A 291 25.81 -4.67 3.09
C ILE A 291 25.36 -6.13 2.94
N LEU A 292 24.79 -6.68 4.01
CA LEU A 292 24.17 -7.99 4.03
C LEU A 292 22.79 -7.86 4.67
N ASN A 293 21.75 -8.08 3.86
CA ASN A 293 20.38 -7.95 4.31
C ASN A 293 20.04 -9.03 5.33
N SER A 294 19.43 -8.63 6.45
CA SER A 294 19.17 -9.49 7.60
C SER A 294 18.13 -10.57 7.32
N GLY A 295 17.08 -10.26 6.56
CA GLY A 295 16.02 -11.19 6.19
C GLY A 295 16.36 -12.11 5.01
N SER A 296 16.89 -11.55 3.92
CA SER A 296 17.12 -12.30 2.67
C SER A 296 18.51 -12.92 2.54
N ASN A 297 19.48 -12.53 3.38
CA ASN A 297 20.91 -12.85 3.22
C ASN A 297 21.50 -12.40 1.88
N THR A 298 20.89 -11.41 1.24
CA THR A 298 21.41 -10.84 -0.01
C THR A 298 22.59 -9.93 0.29
N PHE A 299 23.69 -10.11 -0.45
CA PHE A 299 24.90 -9.31 -0.32
C PHE A 299 24.95 -8.20 -1.37
N ASN A 300 25.36 -7.00 -0.96
CA ASN A 300 25.61 -5.86 -1.84
C ASN A 300 26.94 -5.16 -1.48
N GLY A 301 27.71 -4.76 -2.50
CA GLY A 301 28.95 -4.02 -2.36
C GLY A 301 28.88 -2.71 -3.12
N VAL A 302 28.96 -1.57 -2.42
CA VAL A 302 28.82 -0.24 -3.02
C VAL A 302 30.04 0.60 -2.71
N GLN A 303 30.74 1.08 -3.74
CA GLN A 303 31.85 2.00 -3.55
C GLN A 303 31.32 3.44 -3.46
N PHE A 304 31.30 4.00 -2.25
CA PHE A 304 30.85 5.36 -1.98
C PHE A 304 31.59 5.95 -0.77
N GLY A 305 32.35 7.01 -1.03
CA GLY A 305 33.19 7.71 -0.05
C GLY A 305 34.68 7.57 -0.31
N SER A 306 35.49 8.02 0.63
CA SER A 306 36.95 8.11 0.54
C SER A 306 37.62 7.96 1.90
N ASN A 307 38.93 7.75 1.89
CA ASN A 307 39.72 7.65 3.12
C ASN A 307 39.62 8.96 3.93
N GLY A 308 39.36 8.82 5.23
CA GLY A 308 39.20 9.94 6.17
C GLY A 308 37.76 10.46 6.29
N GLU A 309 36.83 9.92 5.51
CA GLU A 309 35.41 10.21 5.66
C GLU A 309 34.77 9.24 6.66
N VAL A 310 33.78 9.73 7.39
CA VAL A 310 33.05 8.97 8.41
C VAL A 310 31.82 8.36 7.74
N PRO A 311 31.62 7.04 7.78
CA PRO A 311 30.42 6.40 7.27
C PRO A 311 29.22 6.82 8.11
N VAL A 312 28.13 7.17 7.45
CA VAL A 312 26.86 7.53 8.06
C VAL A 312 25.74 6.91 7.25
N ASP A 313 24.69 6.45 7.90
CA ASP A 313 23.52 5.84 7.27
C ASP A 313 22.23 6.44 7.85
N GLY A 314 21.16 6.38 7.07
CA GLY A 314 19.85 6.87 7.42
C GLY A 314 19.01 7.15 6.19
N ASP A 315 17.70 7.25 6.36
CA ASP A 315 16.74 7.55 5.30
C ASP A 315 16.65 9.06 5.04
N PHE A 316 17.59 9.64 4.30
CA PHE A 316 17.64 11.08 4.06
C PHE A 316 16.63 11.53 2.99
N ASP A 317 16.17 10.63 2.12
CA ASP A 317 15.22 10.95 1.05
C ASP A 317 13.75 10.65 1.39
N GLY A 318 13.51 9.89 2.45
CA GLY A 318 12.19 9.59 3.03
C GLY A 318 11.47 8.44 2.33
N ASP A 319 12.21 7.52 1.72
CA ASP A 319 11.61 6.36 1.05
C ASP A 319 11.40 5.17 2.00
N SER A 320 11.80 5.28 3.27
CA SER A 320 11.84 4.24 4.31
C SER A 320 12.95 3.20 4.14
N ARG A 321 14.04 3.54 3.43
CA ARG A 321 15.30 2.77 3.41
C ARG A 321 16.46 3.65 3.84
N SER A 322 17.46 3.03 4.43
CA SER A 322 18.73 3.68 4.71
C SER A 322 19.48 3.97 3.41
N ASP A 323 19.82 5.23 3.23
CA ASP A 323 20.77 5.70 2.23
C ASP A 323 22.20 5.47 2.71
N ILE A 324 23.11 5.34 1.73
CA ILE A 324 24.54 5.30 2.00
C ILE A 324 25.06 6.73 2.04
N ALA A 325 25.65 7.16 3.15
CA ALA A 325 26.20 8.51 3.28
C ALA A 325 27.60 8.53 3.90
N VAL A 326 28.34 9.60 3.65
CA VAL A 326 29.61 9.87 4.32
C VAL A 326 29.71 11.33 4.72
N PHE A 327 30.24 11.58 5.91
CA PHE A 327 30.58 12.91 6.38
C PHE A 327 32.09 13.13 6.26
N ARG A 328 32.51 14.25 5.67
CA ARG A 328 33.90 14.65 5.55
C ARG A 328 34.27 15.62 6.69
N PRO A 329 34.99 15.16 7.73
CA PRO A 329 35.26 15.99 8.91
C PRO A 329 36.19 17.16 8.63
N SER A 330 36.97 17.12 7.54
CA SER A 330 37.90 18.20 7.20
C SER A 330 37.20 19.45 6.67
N THR A 331 36.05 19.29 6.00
CA THR A 331 35.31 20.38 5.34
C THR A 331 33.88 20.55 5.85
N GLY A 332 33.36 19.64 6.67
CA GLY A 332 31.96 19.68 7.14
C GLY A 332 30.93 19.32 6.08
N GLN A 333 31.35 18.61 5.02
CA GLN A 333 30.48 18.20 3.92
C GLN A 333 29.85 16.84 4.18
N TRP A 334 28.59 16.72 3.79
CA TRP A 334 27.84 15.48 3.73
C TRP A 334 27.69 15.07 2.28
N PHE A 335 27.89 13.78 2.00
CA PHE A 335 27.65 13.17 0.71
C PHE A 335 26.70 12.00 0.91
N ILE A 336 25.60 11.98 0.17
CA ILE A 336 24.52 11.00 0.32
C ILE A 336 24.26 10.38 -1.05
N LEU A 337 24.13 9.06 -1.08
CA LEU A 337 23.69 8.28 -2.23
C LEU A 337 22.29 7.77 -1.95
N ARG A 338 21.30 8.42 -2.56
CA ARG A 338 19.88 8.16 -2.34
C ARG A 338 19.48 6.76 -2.79
N SER A 339 18.77 6.04 -1.93
CA SER A 339 18.37 4.66 -2.13
C SER A 339 17.18 4.52 -3.09
N SER A 340 16.37 5.58 -3.22
CA SER A 340 15.20 5.62 -4.09
C SER A 340 15.53 5.69 -5.58
N ASP A 341 16.57 6.42 -5.96
CA ASP A 341 16.91 6.71 -7.37
C ASP A 341 18.42 6.64 -7.71
N GLY A 342 19.26 6.33 -6.73
CA GLY A 342 20.72 6.24 -6.89
C GLY A 342 21.40 7.57 -7.17
N GLN A 343 20.72 8.71 -6.99
CA GLN A 343 21.32 10.02 -7.24
C GLN A 343 22.22 10.46 -6.09
N PHE A 344 23.29 11.16 -6.46
CA PHE A 344 24.22 11.79 -5.53
C PHE A 344 23.69 13.13 -5.03
N GLN A 345 23.78 13.34 -3.73
CA GLN A 345 23.50 14.61 -3.06
C GLN A 345 24.70 15.04 -2.22
N ALA A 346 25.02 16.33 -2.26
CA ALA A 346 26.06 16.93 -1.43
C ALA A 346 25.51 18.16 -0.69
N THR A 347 25.71 18.20 0.62
CA THR A 347 25.22 19.29 1.48
C THR A 347 26.34 19.77 2.41
N PHE A 348 26.42 21.08 2.64
CA PHE A 348 27.34 21.65 3.62
C PHE A 348 26.60 21.90 4.93
N PHE A 349 26.92 21.11 5.95
CA PHE A 349 26.39 21.32 7.29
C PHE A 349 27.36 20.75 8.33
N GLY A 350 28.34 21.57 8.71
CA GLY A 350 29.38 21.21 9.64
C GLY A 350 30.61 22.09 9.46
N SER A 351 31.64 21.79 10.23
CA SER A 351 32.93 22.46 10.19
C SER A 351 34.02 21.47 10.59
N ASN A 352 35.28 21.91 10.43
CA ASN A 352 36.42 21.09 10.82
C ASN A 352 36.32 20.69 12.31
N GLY A 353 36.37 19.38 12.57
CA GLY A 353 36.32 18.83 13.94
C GLY A 353 34.92 18.50 14.47
N ASP A 354 33.86 18.83 13.73
CA ASP A 354 32.51 18.40 14.07
C ASP A 354 32.34 16.89 13.91
N LYS A 355 31.38 16.30 14.62
CA LYS A 355 31.00 14.88 14.51
C LYS A 355 29.59 14.74 13.96
N PRO A 356 29.34 13.83 13.00
CA PRO A 356 27.99 13.59 12.50
C PRO A 356 27.13 12.92 13.58
N VAL A 357 25.91 13.41 13.76
CA VAL A 357 24.90 12.86 14.67
C VAL A 357 23.53 12.89 13.97
N PRO A 358 23.38 12.18 12.83
CA PRO A 358 22.12 12.18 12.11
C PRO A 358 20.99 11.59 12.96
N GLY A 359 19.76 11.96 12.63
CA GLY A 359 18.58 11.39 13.25
C GLY A 359 17.32 12.10 12.77
N ASP A 360 16.17 11.48 12.96
CA ASP A 360 14.87 12.11 12.71
C ASP A 360 14.51 12.98 13.93
N TYR A 361 14.86 14.27 13.88
CA TYR A 361 14.69 15.19 15.00
C TYR A 361 13.32 15.85 15.02
N ASP A 362 12.64 15.95 13.88
CA ASP A 362 11.33 16.58 13.74
C ASP A 362 10.17 15.58 13.55
N LYS A 363 10.48 14.29 13.41
CA LYS A 363 9.53 13.17 13.24
C LYS A 363 8.79 13.19 11.91
N ASP A 364 9.42 13.71 10.86
CA ASP A 364 8.87 13.66 9.51
C ASP A 364 9.11 12.30 8.80
N GLY A 365 9.82 11.38 9.45
CA GLY A 365 10.14 10.05 8.94
C GLY A 365 11.41 10.04 8.08
N LYS A 366 12.13 11.16 7.97
CA LYS A 366 13.43 11.27 7.32
C LYS A 366 14.53 11.46 8.34
N THR A 367 15.73 11.09 7.95
CA THR A 367 16.93 11.36 8.72
C THR A 367 17.41 12.78 8.44
N ASP A 368 17.45 13.62 9.47
CA ASP A 368 18.05 14.94 9.38
C ASP A 368 19.57 14.87 9.43
N ILE A 369 20.19 15.78 8.69
CA ILE A 369 21.61 16.06 8.82
C ILE A 369 21.85 16.90 10.08
N ALA A 370 22.65 16.36 11.01
CA ALA A 370 23.05 17.09 12.21
C ALA A 370 24.50 16.80 12.63
N VAL A 371 25.11 17.77 13.30
CA VAL A 371 26.49 17.68 13.81
C VAL A 371 26.59 18.09 15.27
N TRP A 372 27.48 17.45 16.01
CA TRP A 372 27.88 17.83 17.35
C TRP A 372 29.29 18.42 17.34
N ARG A 373 29.45 19.55 18.03
CA ARG A 373 30.73 20.20 18.25
C ARG A 373 31.14 20.06 19.72
N PRO A 374 32.26 19.36 20.01
CA PRO A 374 32.77 19.19 21.37
C PRO A 374 33.26 20.48 22.02
#